data_AF-A0A8W8IYV1-F1
#
_entry.id   AF-A0A8W8IYV1-F1
#
_cell.length_a   1.000
_cell.length_b   1.000
_cell.length_c   1.000
_cell.angle_alpha   90.00
_cell.angle_beta   90.00
_cell.angle_gamma   90.00
#
_symmetry.space_group_name_H-M   'P 1'
#
loop_
_entity.id
_entity.type
_entity.pdbx_description
1 polymer ?
#
loop_
_entity_poly.entity_id
_entity_poly.type
_entity_poly.pdbx_seq_one_letter_code
_entity_poly.pdbx_strand_id
1 'polypeptide(L)'
;KDVLYVGDHIFGDILRSKKQRGWRTFLVVPELSTEVHVWTDQSELFNKIKSLEQTLSIIYKNLDSSNMEKPDISNVQRAMMDTVHELDLSYGMLGSLFRSGSRLTFFSSQVQRFADIYAASVINLIHYPFTYMFRAPAMLLPHESTVSHENTIPADDFTIARQRSVNNENKYAKVQHVPHLRPETPTKVTHHHDDDDFEETSSNSSDKST
;
A
#
# COMPACT_ATOMS: atom_id res chain seq x y z
N LYS A 1 -25.30 17.36 8.90
CA LYS A 1 -24.24 16.37 9.27
C LYS A 1 -23.79 16.73 10.69
N ASP A 2 -24.72 16.68 11.64
CA ASP A 2 -24.60 17.49 12.87
C ASP A 2 -24.35 16.64 14.11
N VAL A 3 -24.18 15.32 13.89
CA VAL A 3 -23.92 14.31 14.92
C VAL A 3 -22.52 13.76 14.71
N LEU A 4 -21.72 13.78 15.78
CA LEU A 4 -20.48 13.02 15.93
C LEU A 4 -20.78 11.80 16.80
N TYR A 5 -20.76 10.61 16.20
CA TYR A 5 -20.96 9.36 16.91
C TYR A 5 -19.62 8.76 17.32
N VAL A 6 -19.50 8.41 18.60
CA VAL A 6 -18.29 7.89 19.22
C VAL A 6 -18.53 6.43 19.59
N GLY A 7 -17.63 5.54 19.21
CA GLY A 7 -17.70 4.12 19.55
C GLY A 7 -16.38 3.40 19.29
N ASP A 8 -16.29 2.15 19.74
CA ASP A 8 -15.12 1.29 19.63
C ASP A 8 -15.32 0.17 18.60
N HIS A 9 -16.57 -0.15 18.24
CA HIS A 9 -16.85 -1.21 17.29
C HIS A 9 -16.80 -0.73 15.83
N ILE A 10 -15.69 -0.98 15.13
CA ILE A 10 -15.43 -0.51 13.75
C ILE A 10 -16.57 -0.79 12.76
N PHE A 11 -17.25 -1.94 12.87
CA PHE A 11 -18.36 -2.27 11.99
C PHE A 11 -19.69 -1.67 12.44
N GLY A 12 -20.07 -1.94 13.70
CA GLY A 12 -21.39 -1.58 14.22
C GLY A 12 -21.56 -0.08 14.43
N ASP A 13 -20.54 0.55 15.00
CA ASP A 13 -20.59 1.95 15.39
C ASP A 13 -20.16 2.88 14.26
N ILE A 14 -19.06 2.55 13.60
CA ILE A 14 -18.44 3.45 12.63
C ILE A 14 -18.99 3.20 11.23
N LEU A 15 -18.81 2.00 10.68
CA LEU A 15 -19.18 1.70 9.29
C LEU A 15 -20.68 1.86 9.05
N ARG A 16 -21.54 1.31 9.92
CA ARG A 16 -23.00 1.43 9.77
C ARG A 16 -23.48 2.88 9.91
N SER A 17 -23.06 3.60 10.94
CA SER A 17 -23.46 5.00 11.15
C SER A 17 -23.03 5.88 9.99
N LYS A 18 -21.82 5.65 9.44
CA LYS A 18 -21.31 6.36 8.28
C LYS A 18 -22.10 6.06 7.02
N LYS A 19 -22.31 4.78 6.68
CA LYS A 19 -22.95 4.38 5.42
C LYS A 19 -24.46 4.60 5.40
N GLN A 20 -25.15 4.34 6.51
CA GLN A 20 -26.62 4.40 6.55
C GLN A 20 -27.14 5.80 6.88
N ARG A 21 -26.45 6.53 7.76
CA ARG A 21 -26.93 7.82 8.28
C ARG A 21 -26.06 9.01 7.89
N GLY A 22 -24.87 8.79 7.32
CA GLY A 22 -23.95 9.87 6.96
C GLY A 22 -23.41 10.65 8.15
N TRP A 23 -23.43 10.05 9.34
CA TRP A 23 -22.93 10.68 10.58
C TRP A 23 -21.42 10.89 10.54
N ARG A 24 -20.94 11.86 11.31
CA ARG A 24 -19.51 11.97 11.59
C ARG A 24 -19.12 10.92 12.62
N THR A 25 -17.92 10.37 12.52
CA THR A 25 -17.52 9.20 13.30
C THR A 25 -16.20 9.42 14.03
N PHE A 26 -16.17 9.07 15.31
CA PHE A 26 -14.97 8.99 16.13
C PHE A 26 -14.78 7.55 16.59
N LEU A 27 -13.67 6.92 16.20
CA LEU A 27 -13.32 5.58 16.63
C LEU A 27 -12.40 5.63 17.86
N VAL A 28 -12.79 4.94 18.93
CA VAL A 28 -11.92 4.68 20.08
C VAL A 28 -11.17 3.37 19.86
N VAL A 29 -9.84 3.38 19.91
CA VAL A 29 -8.99 2.19 19.78
C VAL A 29 -8.03 2.13 20.98
N PRO A 30 -8.41 1.49 22.10
CA PRO A 30 -7.62 1.50 23.33
C PRO A 30 -6.16 1.02 23.12
N GLU A 31 -5.96 0.03 22.27
CA GLU A 31 -4.67 -0.57 21.90
C GLU A 31 -3.72 0.44 21.27
N LEU A 32 -4.24 1.55 20.70
CA LEU A 32 -3.45 2.58 20.05
C LEU A 32 -2.37 3.18 20.97
N SER A 33 -2.61 3.22 22.28
CA SER A 33 -1.61 3.74 23.22
C SER A 33 -0.33 2.90 23.22
N THR A 34 -0.48 1.57 23.28
CA THR A 34 0.63 0.62 23.24
C THR A 34 1.27 0.61 21.85
N GLU A 35 0.44 0.62 20.80
CA GLU A 35 0.89 0.67 19.40
C GLU A 35 1.80 1.87 19.13
N VAL A 36 1.42 3.07 19.58
CA VAL A 36 2.24 4.29 19.40
C VAL A 36 3.58 4.19 20.13
N HIS A 37 3.60 3.56 21.31
CA HIS A 37 4.82 3.36 22.07
C HIS A 37 5.78 2.41 21.33
N VAL A 38 5.32 1.22 20.95
CA VAL A 38 6.12 0.25 20.20
C VAL A 38 6.56 0.82 18.84
N TRP A 39 5.67 1.52 18.13
CA TRP A 39 5.98 2.19 16.86
C TRP A 39 7.13 3.20 16.99
N THR A 40 7.18 3.93 18.11
CA THR A 40 8.24 4.90 18.37
C THR A 40 9.55 4.20 18.73
N ASP A 41 9.50 3.19 19.59
CA ASP A 41 10.68 2.48 20.08
C ASP A 41 11.33 1.60 18.99
N GLN A 42 10.53 1.05 18.08
CA GLN A 42 10.96 0.15 17.01
C GLN A 42 11.06 0.85 15.64
N SER A 43 11.22 2.18 15.62
CA SER A 43 11.31 2.95 14.37
C SER A 43 12.43 2.48 13.45
N GLU A 44 13.54 1.99 14.03
CA GLU A 44 14.71 1.49 13.29
C GLU A 44 14.40 0.23 12.47
N LEU A 45 13.62 -0.71 13.01
CA LEU A 45 13.19 -1.90 12.27
C LEU A 45 12.32 -1.52 11.07
N PHE A 46 11.40 -0.57 11.26
CA PHE A 46 10.58 -0.08 10.17
C PHE A 46 11.40 0.67 9.10
N ASN A 47 12.37 1.49 9.51
CA ASN A 47 13.31 2.14 8.60
C ASN A 47 14.14 1.12 7.81
N LYS A 48 14.55 0.02 8.46
CA LYS A 48 15.27 -1.08 7.80
C LYS A 48 14.40 -1.76 6.75
N ILE A 49 13.14 -2.08 7.04
CA ILE A 49 12.18 -2.61 6.05
C ILE A 49 12.09 -1.66 4.85
N LYS A 50 11.88 -0.37 5.08
CA LYS A 50 11.80 0.65 4.02
C LYS A 50 13.08 0.72 3.17
N SER A 51 14.24 0.58 3.79
CA SER A 51 15.53 0.57 3.07
C SER A 51 15.71 -0.67 2.19
N LEU A 52 15.22 -1.82 2.64
CA LEU A 52 15.23 -3.07 1.87
C LEU A 52 14.27 -2.99 0.68
N GLU A 53 13.06 -2.45 0.89
CA GLU A 53 12.10 -2.18 -0.20
C GLU A 53 12.68 -1.20 -1.24
N GLN A 54 13.38 -0.16 -0.79
CA GLN A 54 14.05 0.77 -1.69
C GLN A 54 15.20 0.08 -2.47
N THR A 55 15.96 -0.79 -1.82
CA THR A 55 17.01 -1.58 -2.48
C THR A 55 16.42 -2.47 -3.57
N LEU A 56 15.30 -3.15 -3.26
CA LEU A 56 14.55 -3.94 -4.23
C LEU A 56 14.08 -3.05 -5.39
N SER A 57 13.52 -1.87 -5.11
CA SER A 57 13.13 -0.91 -6.15
C SER A 57 14.28 -0.51 -7.05
N ILE A 58 15.49 -0.29 -6.51
CA ILE A 58 16.69 0.07 -7.29
C ILE A 58 17.12 -1.08 -8.21
N ILE A 59 17.08 -2.32 -7.72
CA ILE A 59 17.41 -3.52 -8.52
C ILE A 59 16.48 -3.62 -9.73
N TYR A 60 15.18 -3.38 -9.54
CA TYR A 60 14.18 -3.46 -10.62
C TYR A 60 14.08 -2.20 -11.49
N LYS A 61 14.59 -1.05 -11.04
CA LYS A 61 14.36 0.26 -11.66
C LYS A 61 14.72 0.34 -13.15
N ASN A 62 15.81 -0.32 -13.54
CA ASN A 62 16.35 -0.27 -14.90
C ASN A 62 16.04 -1.53 -15.71
N LEU A 63 15.19 -2.43 -15.19
CA LEU A 63 14.73 -3.59 -15.94
C LEU A 63 13.61 -3.17 -16.88
N ASP A 64 13.80 -3.44 -18.17
CA ASP A 64 12.81 -3.20 -19.21
C ASP A 64 12.31 -4.54 -19.81
N SER A 65 11.42 -4.46 -20.80
CA SER A 65 10.85 -5.64 -21.46
C SER A 65 11.85 -6.47 -22.25
N SER A 66 13.09 -6.00 -22.43
CA SER A 66 14.16 -6.74 -23.11
C SER A 66 14.97 -7.62 -22.17
N ASN A 67 14.85 -7.42 -20.85
CA ASN A 67 15.52 -8.26 -19.86
C ASN A 67 14.90 -9.67 -19.81
N MET A 68 15.72 -10.68 -20.15
CA MET A 68 15.30 -12.09 -20.16
C MET A 68 15.62 -12.84 -18.85
N GLU A 69 16.41 -12.23 -17.96
CA GLU A 69 16.86 -12.84 -16.71
C GLU A 69 16.33 -12.06 -15.50
N LYS A 70 15.81 -12.80 -14.50
CA LYS A 70 15.35 -12.23 -13.23
C LYS A 70 16.54 -11.95 -12.31
N PRO A 71 16.61 -10.78 -11.66
CA PRO A 71 17.64 -10.53 -10.65
C PRO A 71 17.46 -11.47 -9.46
N ASP A 72 18.56 -11.89 -8.83
CA ASP A 72 18.48 -12.63 -7.56
C ASP A 72 18.20 -11.66 -6.41
N ILE A 73 17.03 -11.82 -5.79
CA ILE A 73 16.56 -11.01 -4.67
C ILE A 73 16.49 -11.82 -3.37
N SER A 74 16.95 -13.07 -3.37
CA SER A 74 16.78 -14.02 -2.27
C SER A 74 17.33 -13.47 -0.94
N ASN A 75 18.48 -12.79 -0.99
CA ASN A 75 19.11 -12.19 0.20
C ASN A 75 18.31 -11.00 0.76
N VAL A 76 17.79 -10.14 -0.13
CA VAL A 76 17.00 -8.96 0.26
C VAL A 76 15.64 -9.41 0.80
N GLN A 77 15.00 -10.39 0.16
CA GLN A 77 13.74 -10.97 0.60
C GLN A 77 13.87 -11.62 1.97
N ARG A 78 14.90 -12.45 2.20
CA ARG A 78 15.13 -13.09 3.50
C ARG A 78 15.34 -12.05 4.60
N ALA A 79 16.21 -11.07 4.36
CA ALA A 79 16.46 -9.99 5.32
C ALA A 79 15.18 -9.17 5.62
N MET A 80 14.31 -8.99 4.62
CA MET A 80 13.03 -8.32 4.79
C MET A 80 12.08 -9.15 5.66
N MET A 81 11.93 -10.45 5.37
CA MET A 81 11.09 -11.36 6.16
C MET A 81 11.54 -11.44 7.61
N ASP A 82 12.86 -11.58 7.86
CA ASP A 82 13.42 -11.62 9.21
C ASP A 82 13.12 -10.32 9.98
N THR A 83 13.27 -9.17 9.32
CA THR A 83 13.03 -7.86 9.94
C THR A 83 11.53 -7.61 10.17
N VAL A 84 10.66 -8.05 9.26
CA VAL A 84 9.19 -7.99 9.44
C VAL A 84 8.77 -8.85 10.61
N HIS A 85 9.30 -10.06 10.71
CA HIS A 85 8.99 -10.97 11.82
C HIS A 85 9.45 -10.39 13.16
N GLU A 86 10.66 -9.83 13.23
CA GLU A 86 11.18 -9.15 14.41
C GLU A 86 10.29 -7.96 14.83
N LEU A 87 9.86 -7.15 13.86
CA LEU A 87 8.95 -6.02 14.11
C LEU A 87 7.60 -6.51 14.62
N ASP A 88 6.98 -7.51 13.99
CA ASP A 88 5.65 -7.99 14.39
C ASP A 88 5.70 -8.57 15.81
N LEU A 89 6.75 -9.32 16.16
CA LEU A 89 6.94 -9.86 17.52
C LEU A 89 7.04 -8.77 18.60
N SER A 90 7.47 -7.56 18.25
CA SER A 90 7.53 -6.44 19.21
C SER A 90 6.14 -5.96 19.68
N TYR A 91 5.09 -6.22 18.90
CA TYR A 91 3.70 -5.92 19.26
C TYR A 91 3.00 -7.10 19.95
N GLY A 92 3.50 -8.32 19.77
CA GLY A 92 2.96 -9.56 20.33
C GLY A 92 2.93 -10.69 19.28
N MET A 93 2.39 -11.85 19.66
CA MET A 93 2.39 -13.04 18.79
C MET A 93 1.67 -12.84 17.45
N LEU A 94 0.66 -11.96 17.40
CA LEU A 94 -0.14 -11.69 16.20
C LEU A 94 0.27 -10.41 15.47
N GLY A 95 1.35 -9.76 15.90
CA GLY A 95 1.78 -8.50 15.30
C GLY A 95 0.95 -7.29 15.73
N SER A 96 1.13 -6.20 14.98
CA SER A 96 0.38 -4.96 15.17
C SER A 96 -1.06 -5.11 14.68
N LEU A 97 -2.00 -4.47 15.38
CA LEU A 97 -3.38 -4.33 14.95
C LEU A 97 -3.49 -3.62 13.59
N PHE A 98 -2.53 -2.74 13.29
CA PHE A 98 -2.59 -1.86 12.12
C PHE A 98 -1.80 -2.38 10.91
N ARG A 99 -0.78 -3.22 11.11
CA ARG A 99 0.10 -3.63 10.01
C ARG A 99 0.85 -4.93 10.30
N SER A 100 1.36 -5.54 9.24
CA SER A 100 2.49 -6.48 9.29
C SER A 100 3.55 -5.96 8.32
N GLY A 101 4.71 -5.59 8.87
CA GLY A 101 5.75 -4.90 8.11
C GLY A 101 5.25 -3.63 7.41
N SER A 102 5.36 -3.58 6.07
CA SER A 102 4.89 -2.47 5.24
C SER A 102 3.40 -2.55 4.85
N ARG A 103 2.74 -3.69 5.06
CA ARG A 103 1.36 -3.93 4.64
C ARG A 103 0.37 -3.56 5.75
N LEU A 104 -0.65 -2.78 5.40
CA LEU A 104 -1.74 -2.44 6.32
C LEU A 104 -2.70 -3.61 6.50
N THR A 105 -3.21 -3.80 7.71
CA THR A 105 -4.27 -4.78 7.98
C THR A 105 -5.60 -4.34 7.39
N PHE A 106 -6.55 -5.27 7.33
CA PHE A 106 -7.93 -4.96 6.99
C PHE A 106 -8.54 -3.96 7.98
N PHE A 107 -8.22 -4.09 9.28
CA PHE A 107 -8.64 -3.13 10.30
C PHE A 107 -8.17 -1.72 9.97
N SER A 108 -6.88 -1.51 9.69
CA SER A 108 -6.33 -0.21 9.26
C SER A 108 -7.07 0.38 8.07
N SER A 109 -7.36 -0.45 7.07
CA SER A 109 -8.06 -0.03 5.86
C SER A 109 -9.50 0.44 6.17
N GLN A 110 -10.16 -0.19 7.14
CA GLN A 110 -11.47 0.24 7.62
C GLN A 110 -11.40 1.54 8.43
N VAL A 111 -10.41 1.66 9.33
CA VAL A 111 -10.19 2.89 10.12
C VAL A 111 -9.98 4.09 9.19
N GLN A 112 -9.04 3.99 8.25
CA GLN A 112 -8.75 5.06 7.29
C GLN A 112 -9.95 5.48 6.43
N ARG A 113 -10.83 4.51 6.09
CA ARG A 113 -11.96 4.76 5.20
C ARG A 113 -13.20 5.29 5.92
N PHE A 114 -13.47 4.82 7.14
CA PHE A 114 -14.78 5.02 7.78
C PHE A 114 -14.74 5.87 9.04
N ALA A 115 -13.61 5.92 9.76
CA ALA A 115 -13.46 6.79 10.93
C ALA A 115 -13.00 8.18 10.47
N ASP A 116 -13.77 9.23 10.75
CA ASP A 116 -13.32 10.59 10.45
C ASP A 116 -12.18 11.01 11.37
N ILE A 117 -12.24 10.57 12.63
CA ILE A 117 -11.23 10.78 13.67
C ILE A 117 -11.09 9.45 14.42
N TYR A 118 -9.88 9.14 14.88
CA TYR A 118 -9.65 8.01 15.79
C TYR A 118 -8.64 8.42 16.87
N ALA A 119 -8.75 7.84 18.05
CA ALA A 119 -7.81 8.04 19.14
C ALA A 119 -7.84 6.87 20.12
N ALA A 120 -6.86 6.82 21.02
CA ALA A 120 -6.83 5.83 22.09
C ALA A 120 -8.00 5.96 23.07
N SER A 121 -8.45 7.20 23.30
CA SER A 121 -9.58 7.51 24.18
C SER A 121 -10.32 8.74 23.68
N VAL A 122 -11.64 8.78 23.94
CA VAL A 122 -12.49 9.94 23.70
C VAL A 122 -12.02 11.16 24.50
N ILE A 123 -11.36 10.94 25.64
CA ILE A 123 -10.89 12.04 26.50
C ILE A 123 -9.91 12.95 25.78
N ASN A 124 -9.22 12.46 24.73
CA ASN A 124 -8.29 13.26 23.95
C ASN A 124 -8.96 14.50 23.31
N LEU A 125 -10.29 14.48 23.12
CA LEU A 125 -11.06 15.64 22.66
C LEU A 125 -11.01 16.82 23.64
N ILE A 126 -10.78 16.61 24.94
CA ILE A 126 -10.71 17.68 25.94
C ILE A 126 -9.53 18.64 25.70
N HIS A 127 -8.50 18.18 24.99
CA HIS A 127 -7.34 18.99 24.65
C HIS A 127 -7.59 19.93 23.45
N TYR A 128 -8.79 19.88 22.86
CA TYR A 128 -9.18 20.71 21.72
C TYR A 128 -10.36 21.62 22.08
N PRO A 129 -10.39 22.87 21.59
CA PRO A 129 -11.57 23.71 21.75
C PRO A 129 -12.77 23.17 20.95
N PHE A 130 -14.00 23.47 21.35
CA PHE A 130 -15.21 23.06 20.62
C PHE A 130 -15.32 23.63 19.21
N THR A 131 -14.60 24.71 18.91
CA THR A 131 -14.51 25.32 17.58
C THR A 131 -13.33 24.80 16.74
N TYR A 132 -12.64 23.75 17.21
CA TYR A 132 -11.50 23.20 16.50
C TYR A 132 -11.91 22.57 15.17
N MET A 133 -11.08 22.74 14.15
CA MET A 133 -11.30 22.15 12.84
C MET A 133 -10.21 21.13 12.51
N PHE A 134 -10.55 19.84 12.69
CA PHE A 134 -9.69 18.73 12.29
C PHE A 134 -9.49 18.72 10.77
N ARG A 135 -8.23 18.69 10.33
CA ARG A 135 -7.83 18.68 8.91
C ARG A 135 -6.96 17.47 8.61
N ALA A 136 -7.27 16.78 7.53
CA ALA A 136 -6.40 15.78 6.92
C ALA A 136 -5.79 16.34 5.63
N PRO A 137 -4.55 15.97 5.26
CA PRO A 137 -3.98 16.29 3.96
C PRO A 137 -4.85 15.76 2.81
N ALA A 138 -4.82 16.43 1.66
CA ALA A 138 -5.50 15.94 0.47
C ALA A 138 -4.81 14.65 -0.03
N MET A 139 -5.58 13.61 -0.31
CA MET A 139 -5.08 12.38 -0.90
C MET A 139 -4.97 12.57 -2.42
N LEU A 140 -3.75 12.71 -2.92
CA LEU A 140 -3.48 12.83 -4.34
C LEU A 140 -3.53 11.47 -5.03
N LEU A 141 -4.10 11.42 -6.22
CA LEU A 141 -3.99 10.27 -7.11
C LEU A 141 -2.56 10.14 -7.65
N PRO A 142 -2.13 8.95 -8.08
CA PRO A 142 -0.73 8.74 -8.51
C PRO A 142 -0.25 9.66 -9.65
N HIS A 143 -1.14 10.12 -10.52
CA HIS A 143 -0.79 11.05 -11.61
C HIS A 143 -0.70 12.51 -11.14
N GLU A 144 -1.37 12.85 -10.03
CA GLU A 144 -1.34 14.19 -9.43
C GLU A 144 -0.05 14.41 -8.62
N SER A 145 0.60 13.32 -8.16
CA SER A 145 1.84 13.39 -7.38
C SER A 145 3.13 13.37 -8.22
N THR A 146 3.05 12.92 -9.47
CA THR A 146 4.22 12.69 -10.34
C THR A 146 4.50 13.80 -11.34
N VAL A 147 3.60 14.78 -11.46
CA VAL A 147 3.71 15.89 -12.42
C VAL A 147 3.70 17.22 -11.67
N SER A 148 4.75 18.04 -11.87
CA SER A 148 4.75 19.42 -11.37
C SER A 148 3.77 20.27 -12.19
N HIS A 149 3.06 21.19 -11.53
CA HIS A 149 2.11 22.10 -12.18
C HIS A 149 2.75 23.09 -13.17
N GLU A 150 4.08 23.15 -13.22
CA GLU A 150 4.84 24.02 -14.11
C GLU A 150 5.16 23.37 -15.46
N ASN A 151 4.97 22.05 -15.58
CA ASN A 151 5.21 21.33 -16.81
C ASN A 151 3.97 21.44 -17.73
N THR A 152 3.89 22.50 -18.53
CA THR A 152 2.97 22.55 -19.67
C THR A 152 3.38 21.49 -20.68
N ILE A 153 2.68 20.36 -20.68
CA ILE A 153 2.86 19.34 -21.71
C ILE A 153 2.21 19.89 -22.99
N PRO A 154 2.93 20.02 -24.11
CA PRO A 154 2.36 20.47 -25.36
C PRO A 154 1.17 19.59 -25.74
N ALA A 155 0.05 20.22 -26.12
CA ALA A 155 -1.22 19.54 -26.41
C ALA A 155 -1.11 18.46 -27.51
N ASP A 156 -0.05 18.50 -28.32
CA ASP A 156 0.19 17.59 -29.44
C ASP A 156 0.77 16.22 -29.01
N ASP A 157 1.25 16.05 -27.77
CA ASP A 157 1.94 14.81 -27.35
C ASP A 157 0.99 13.75 -26.75
N PHE A 158 -0.22 14.14 -26.33
CA PHE A 158 -1.19 13.22 -25.71
C PHE A 158 -2.21 12.60 -26.68
N THR A 159 -2.11 12.91 -27.98
CA THR A 159 -2.98 12.27 -28.97
C THR A 159 -2.46 10.87 -29.31
N ILE A 160 -2.50 9.94 -28.35
CA ILE A 160 -2.82 8.55 -28.70
C ILE A 160 -4.30 8.61 -29.07
N ALA A 161 -4.53 9.01 -30.31
CA ALA A 161 -5.84 9.23 -30.84
C ALA A 161 -6.70 7.99 -30.57
N ARG A 162 -7.88 8.22 -29.98
CA ARG A 162 -9.07 7.40 -30.28
C ARG A 162 -9.37 7.55 -31.78
N GLN A 163 -8.48 7.08 -32.65
CA GLN A 163 -8.77 6.86 -34.04
C GLN A 163 -9.63 5.60 -34.09
N ARG A 164 -10.94 5.79 -33.88
CA ARG A 164 -11.92 4.99 -34.62
C ARG A 164 -11.55 5.18 -36.08
N SER A 165 -10.95 4.13 -36.67
CA SER A 165 -10.87 3.84 -38.09
C SER A 165 -11.54 4.89 -38.98
N VAL A 166 -10.75 5.85 -39.44
CA VAL A 166 -11.00 6.53 -40.70
C VAL A 166 -9.66 6.59 -41.40
N ASN A 167 -9.58 5.84 -42.50
CA ASN A 167 -8.43 5.75 -43.40
C ASN A 167 -7.71 7.10 -43.54
N ASN A 168 -6.49 7.18 -43.04
CA ASN A 168 -5.50 8.09 -43.58
C ASN A 168 -4.12 7.51 -43.34
N GLU A 169 -3.51 7.08 -44.44
CA GLU A 169 -2.12 6.69 -44.50
C GLU A 169 -1.23 7.88 -44.14
N ASN A 170 -0.11 7.59 -43.49
CA ASN A 170 1.02 8.48 -43.25
C ASN A 170 0.80 9.62 -42.25
N LYS A 171 1.13 9.35 -40.99
CA LYS A 171 1.93 10.22 -40.10
C LYS A 171 2.18 9.51 -38.76
N TYR A 172 3.14 8.59 -38.73
CA TYR A 172 3.75 8.17 -37.47
C TYR A 172 4.95 9.08 -37.22
N ALA A 173 4.73 10.15 -36.44
CA ALA A 173 5.82 10.87 -35.81
C ALA A 173 6.52 9.89 -34.85
N LYS A 174 7.82 9.68 -35.06
CA LYS A 174 8.70 8.87 -34.21
C LYS A 174 8.67 9.45 -32.79
N VAL A 175 7.97 8.78 -31.87
CA VAL A 175 8.24 8.91 -30.44
C VAL A 175 9.56 8.17 -30.19
N GLN A 176 10.68 8.89 -30.21
CA GLN A 176 12.03 8.31 -30.17
C GLN A 176 12.41 7.70 -28.81
N HIS A 177 11.52 7.71 -27.81
CA HIS A 177 11.85 7.38 -26.43
C HIS A 177 11.18 6.14 -25.84
N VAL A 178 10.44 5.37 -26.65
CA VAL A 178 9.87 4.09 -26.22
C VAL A 178 10.51 2.97 -27.03
N PRO A 179 11.28 2.04 -26.41
CA PRO A 179 11.95 0.94 -27.10
C PRO A 179 10.99 0.09 -27.95
N HIS A 180 9.72 0.03 -27.56
CA HIS A 180 8.67 -0.69 -28.28
C HIS A 180 7.36 0.12 -28.29
N LEU A 181 6.95 0.63 -29.46
CA LEU A 181 5.65 1.31 -29.63
C LEU A 181 4.46 0.35 -29.41
N ARG A 182 4.69 -0.96 -29.54
CA ARG A 182 3.74 -2.02 -29.19
C ARG A 182 4.51 -3.18 -28.56
N PRO A 183 4.06 -3.70 -27.41
CA PRO A 183 4.63 -4.93 -26.87
C PRO A 183 4.33 -6.09 -27.82
N GLU A 184 5.33 -6.93 -28.08
CA GLU A 184 5.11 -8.20 -28.78
C GLU A 184 4.34 -9.17 -27.87
N THR A 185 3.50 -10.02 -28.48
CA THR A 185 2.78 -11.04 -27.73
C THR A 185 3.78 -12.02 -27.11
N PRO A 186 3.84 -12.15 -25.77
CA PRO A 186 4.79 -13.04 -25.13
C PRO A 186 4.56 -14.49 -25.59
N THR A 187 5.63 -15.13 -26.07
CA THR A 187 5.62 -16.50 -26.61
C THR A 187 5.88 -17.56 -25.54
N LYS A 188 6.24 -17.13 -24.32
CA LYS A 188 6.50 -17.97 -23.16
C LYS A 188 5.84 -17.36 -21.94
N VAL A 189 5.34 -18.21 -21.05
CA VAL A 189 4.86 -17.79 -19.73
C VAL A 189 6.07 -17.32 -18.94
N THR A 190 6.10 -16.04 -18.57
CA THR A 190 7.21 -15.41 -17.84
C THR A 190 6.97 -15.31 -16.34
N HIS A 191 5.75 -15.63 -15.87
CA HIS A 191 5.35 -15.51 -14.47
C HIS A 191 4.37 -16.64 -14.12
N HIS A 192 4.71 -17.45 -13.12
CA HIS A 192 3.78 -18.37 -12.47
C HIS A 192 3.25 -17.67 -11.21
N HIS A 193 1.93 -17.59 -11.07
CA HIS A 193 1.29 -16.86 -9.97
C HIS A 193 1.46 -17.52 -8.60
N ASP A 194 1.97 -18.75 -8.58
CA ASP A 194 2.05 -19.60 -7.38
C ASP A 194 3.35 -19.40 -6.57
N ASP A 195 4.30 -18.57 -7.03
CA ASP A 195 5.56 -18.31 -6.31
C ASP A 195 5.39 -17.32 -5.12
N ASP A 196 4.21 -16.72 -4.95
CA ASP A 196 3.86 -15.86 -3.80
C ASP A 196 3.21 -16.64 -2.64
N ASP A 197 2.86 -17.92 -2.85
CA ASP A 197 2.32 -18.79 -1.80
C ASP A 197 3.46 -19.57 -1.17
N PHE A 198 3.88 -19.14 0.01
CA PHE A 198 4.92 -19.79 0.80
C PHE A 198 4.40 -21.14 1.32
N GLU A 199 4.50 -22.20 0.53
CA GLU A 199 4.35 -23.56 1.05
C GLU A 199 5.51 -23.85 2.02
N GLU A 200 5.18 -23.78 3.30
CA GLU A 200 5.95 -24.32 4.40
C GLU A 200 6.07 -25.85 4.19
N THR A 201 7.14 -26.29 3.52
CA THR A 201 7.43 -27.72 3.39
C THR A 201 7.85 -28.28 4.75
N SER A 202 6.84 -28.66 5.56
CA SER A 202 7.06 -29.47 6.75
C SER A 202 7.62 -30.82 6.31
N SER A 203 8.91 -31.05 6.56
CA SER A 203 9.56 -32.34 6.38
C SER A 203 9.01 -33.34 7.41
N ASN A 204 7.92 -34.04 7.10
CA ASN A 204 7.54 -35.25 7.81
C ASN A 204 8.28 -36.45 7.20
N SER A 205 9.50 -36.70 7.68
CA SER A 205 10.12 -38.01 7.58
C SER A 205 9.51 -38.94 8.62
N SER A 206 8.40 -39.59 8.27
CA SER A 206 7.97 -40.81 8.94
C SER A 206 8.08 -41.96 7.94
N ASP A 207 9.24 -42.63 7.99
CA ASP A 207 9.48 -43.88 7.30
C ASP A 207 8.39 -44.90 7.66
N LYS A 208 7.77 -45.45 6.61
CA LYS A 208 7.04 -46.72 6.67
C LYS A 208 8.06 -47.85 6.57
N SER A 209 8.01 -48.82 7.48
CA SER A 209 8.43 -50.20 7.22
C SER A 209 7.81 -51.16 8.24
N THR A 210 6.93 -52.03 7.74
CA THR A 210 6.35 -53.28 8.30
C THR A 210 5.48 -53.22 9.55
#